data_AF-A0A2C9K4P0-F1
#
_entry.id   AF-A0A2C9K4P0-F1
#
_cell.length_a   1.000
_cell.length_b   1.000
_cell.length_c   1.000
_cell.angle_alpha   90.00
_cell.angle_beta   90.00
_cell.angle_gamma   90.00
#
_symmetry.space_group_name_H-M   'P 1'
#
loop_
_entity.id
_entity.type
_entity.pdbx_description
1 polymer ?
#
loop_
_entity_poly.entity_id
_entity_poly.type
_entity_poly.pdbx_seq_one_letter_code
_entity_poly.pdbx_strand_id
1 'polypeptide(L)'
;MAHVLRYNSPDVTYITFDFHEYCRGMRFENVSLLTDGIKDIIKDMRYCWVDTKGVICEQKGVFRVNCVDCLDRTNVVQTAIARIVMETQVRQ
;
A
#
# COMPACT_ATOMS: atom_id res chain seq x y z
N MET A 1 -11.78 -10.53 3.38
CA MET A 1 -11.05 -10.60 2.08
C MET A 1 -12.02 -10.45 0.89
N ALA A 2 -12.98 -9.51 0.93
CA ALA A 2 -13.98 -9.29 -0.13
C ALA A 2 -13.67 -8.07 -1.02
N HIS A 3 -12.46 -7.51 -0.89
CA HIS A 3 -12.13 -6.18 -1.41
C HIS A 3 -11.07 -6.18 -2.51
N VAL A 4 -10.45 -7.34 -2.79
CA VAL A 4 -9.40 -7.47 -3.82
C VAL A 4 -10.03 -8.04 -5.08
N LEU A 5 -10.21 -7.20 -6.09
CA LEU A 5 -10.69 -7.57 -7.40
C LEU A 5 -9.49 -7.77 -8.33
N ARG A 6 -9.21 -9.02 -8.69
CA ARG A 6 -8.29 -9.35 -9.77
C ARG A 6 -9.04 -9.15 -11.08
N TYR A 7 -8.66 -8.13 -11.85
CA TYR A 7 -9.23 -7.91 -13.18
C TYR A 7 -8.63 -8.93 -14.17
N ASN A 8 -9.11 -8.93 -15.42
CA ASN A 8 -8.59 -9.75 -16.53
C ASN A 8 -7.16 -9.36 -16.97
N SER A 9 -6.33 -8.82 -16.07
CA SER A 9 -4.91 -8.56 -16.28
C SER A 9 -4.12 -9.09 -15.08
N PRO A 10 -3.06 -9.89 -15.31
CA PRO A 10 -2.19 -10.37 -14.23
C PRO A 10 -1.38 -9.23 -13.58
N ASP A 11 -1.22 -8.10 -14.27
CA ASP A 11 -0.37 -6.98 -13.83
C ASP A 11 -1.13 -5.94 -12.99
N VAL A 12 -2.46 -6.07 -12.87
CA VAL A 12 -3.30 -5.07 -12.21
C VAL A 12 -4.17 -5.71 -11.13
N THR A 13 -3.95 -5.28 -9.90
CA THR A 13 -4.80 -5.63 -8.77
C THR A 13 -5.60 -4.42 -8.32
N TYR A 14 -6.93 -4.56 -8.26
CA TYR A 14 -7.81 -3.50 -7.78
C TYR A 14 -8.25 -3.81 -6.35
N ILE A 15 -8.21 -2.80 -5.48
CA ILE A 15 -8.56 -2.94 -4.07
C ILE A 15 -9.57 -1.85 -3.72
N THR A 16 -10.70 -2.26 -3.12
CA THR A 16 -11.68 -1.33 -2.53
C THR A 16 -11.48 -1.20 -1.04
N PHE A 17 -11.75 -0.03 -0.48
CA PHE A 17 -11.71 0.16 0.97
C PHE A 17 -12.70 1.25 1.36
N ASP A 18 -13.68 0.90 2.20
CA ASP A 18 -14.64 1.88 2.71
C ASP A 18 -14.01 2.66 3.87
N PHE A 19 -13.36 3.77 3.53
CA PHE A 19 -12.71 4.61 4.53
C PHE A 19 -13.71 5.21 5.53
N HIS A 20 -14.94 5.53 5.11
CA HIS A 20 -15.94 6.12 6.00
C HIS A 20 -16.41 5.14 7.06
N GLU A 21 -16.65 3.89 6.65
CA GLU A 21 -17.07 2.83 7.56
C GLU A 21 -15.96 2.46 8.54
N TYR A 22 -14.76 2.16 8.01
CA TYR A 22 -13.67 1.63 8.83
C TYR A 22 -13.00 2.71 9.69
N CYS A 23 -12.85 3.94 9.21
CA CYS A 23 -12.19 5.03 9.95
C CYS A 23 -13.18 6.01 10.59
N ARG A 24 -14.46 5.62 10.75
CA ARG A 24 -15.48 6.44 11.41
C ARG A 24 -14.99 6.92 12.78
N GLY A 25 -15.15 8.21 13.08
CA GLY A 25 -14.70 8.79 14.35
C GLY A 25 -13.18 8.98 14.44
N MET A 26 -12.50 9.22 13.31
CA MET A 26 -11.04 9.46 13.22
C MET A 26 -10.17 8.28 13.65
N ARG A 27 -10.70 7.05 13.57
CA ARG A 27 -9.97 5.81 13.85
C ARG A 27 -9.07 5.43 12.68
N PHE A 28 -8.04 6.25 12.43
CA PHE A 28 -7.10 6.03 11.33
C PHE A 28 -6.20 4.82 11.54
N GLU A 29 -6.09 4.31 12.77
CA GLU A 29 -5.45 3.03 13.07
C GLU A 29 -6.06 1.87 12.28
N ASN A 30 -7.34 1.94 11.92
CA ASN A 30 -8.04 0.90 11.15
C ASN A 30 -7.58 0.80 9.68
N VAL A 31 -6.74 1.73 9.22
CA VAL A 31 -6.04 1.59 7.94
C VAL A 31 -5.10 0.38 7.95
N SER A 32 -4.69 -0.09 9.14
CA SER A 32 -3.99 -1.36 9.30
C SER A 32 -4.76 -2.53 8.69
N LEU A 33 -6.09 -2.54 8.79
CA LEU A 33 -6.94 -3.58 8.20
C LEU A 33 -6.78 -3.68 6.68
N LEU A 34 -6.66 -2.52 6.02
CA LEU A 34 -6.35 -2.44 4.59
C LEU A 34 -4.93 -2.96 4.34
N THR A 35 -3.94 -2.38 5.02
CA THR A 35 -2.54 -2.68 4.72
C THR A 35 -2.13 -4.10 5.08
N ASP A 36 -2.71 -4.70 6.11
CA ASP A 36 -2.50 -6.10 6.48
C ASP A 36 -3.09 -7.03 5.42
N GLY A 37 -4.23 -6.67 4.84
CA GLY A 37 -4.85 -7.44 3.75
C GLY A 37 -4.09 -7.37 2.42
N ILE A 38 -3.23 -6.37 2.22
CA ILE A 38 -2.42 -6.19 1.00
C ILE A 38 -0.92 -6.30 1.27
N LYS A 39 -0.53 -6.77 2.45
CA LYS A 39 0.86 -6.77 2.91
C LYS A 39 1.79 -7.56 2.00
N ASP A 40 1.33 -8.69 1.50
CA ASP A 40 2.12 -9.52 0.58
C ASP A 40 2.27 -8.84 -0.79
N ILE A 41 1.23 -8.13 -1.26
CA ILE A 41 1.33 -7.29 -2.47
C ILE A 41 2.37 -6.19 -2.25
N ILE A 42 2.36 -5.50 -1.10
CA ILE A 42 3.38 -4.46 -0.77
C ILE A 42 4.80 -5.02 -0.85
N LYS A 43 5.03 -6.23 -0.33
CA LYS A 43 6.34 -6.89 -0.41
C LYS A 43 6.72 -7.26 -1.84
N ASP A 44 5.78 -7.81 -2.61
CA ASP A 44 6.02 -8.24 -3.98
C ASP A 44 6.33 -7.07 -4.93
N MET A 45 5.76 -5.88 -4.66
CA MET A 45 6.06 -4.65 -5.41
C MET A 45 7.49 -4.15 -5.19
N ARG A 46 8.18 -4.61 -4.13
CA ARG A 46 9.55 -4.24 -3.77
C ARG A 46 9.74 -2.71 -3.63
N TYR A 47 10.99 -2.29 -3.54
CA TYR A 47 11.40 -0.90 -3.50
C TYR A 47 12.76 -0.75 -4.18
N CYS A 48 13.08 0.47 -4.61
CA CYS A 48 14.38 0.77 -5.18
C CYS A 48 15.43 0.86 -4.06
N TRP A 49 16.53 0.13 -4.21
CA TRP A 49 17.69 0.22 -3.33
C TRP A 49 18.97 0.11 -4.16
N VAL A 50 19.82 1.13 -4.04
CA VAL A 50 21.10 1.25 -4.74
C VAL A 50 22.18 1.55 -3.71
N ASP A 51 23.34 0.89 -3.82
CA ASP A 51 24.55 1.20 -3.06
C ASP A 51 25.68 1.65 -3.99
N THR A 52 26.91 1.74 -3.46
CA THR A 52 28.10 2.12 -4.22
C THR A 52 28.53 1.07 -5.27
N LYS A 53 28.03 -0.17 -5.18
CA LYS A 53 28.33 -1.28 -6.08
C LYS A 53 27.25 -1.49 -7.15
N GLY A 54 26.08 -0.89 -6.97
CA GLY A 54 25.01 -0.88 -7.98
C GLY A 54 23.62 -1.10 -7.37
N VAL A 55 22.70 -1.60 -8.21
CA VAL A 55 21.32 -1.85 -7.81
C VAL A 55 21.24 -3.14 -6.97
N ILE A 56 20.78 -3.02 -5.73
CA ILE A 56 20.54 -4.16 -4.82
C ILE A 56 19.10 -4.66 -4.98
N CYS A 57 18.13 -3.74 -5.09
CA CYS A 57 16.72 -4.07 -5.24
C CYS A 57 16.05 -3.14 -6.25
N GLU A 58 15.29 -3.72 -7.17
CA GLU A 58 14.48 -2.99 -8.14
C GLU A 58 13.02 -2.97 -7.67
N GLN A 59 12.41 -1.80 -7.72
CA GLN A 59 10.96 -1.66 -7.56
C GLN A 59 10.24 -2.31 -8.76
N LYS A 60 9.25 -3.16 -8.47
CA LYS A 60 8.51 -3.95 -9.46
C LYS A 60 7.08 -3.49 -9.68
N GLY A 61 6.59 -2.52 -8.90
CA GLY A 61 5.34 -1.85 -9.22
C GLY A 61 5.04 -0.64 -8.33
N VAL A 62 3.83 -0.11 -8.50
CA VAL A 62 3.41 1.17 -7.92
C VAL A 62 2.02 1.08 -7.33
N PHE A 63 1.78 1.85 -6.27
CA PHE A 63 0.47 1.98 -5.64
C PHE A 63 -0.21 3.25 -6.14
N ARG A 64 -1.32 3.11 -6.86
CA ARG A 64 -2.21 4.22 -7.19
C ARG A 64 -3.34 4.27 -6.17
N VAL A 65 -3.30 5.27 -5.30
CA VAL A 65 -4.35 5.49 -4.30
C VAL A 65 -5.29 6.58 -4.80
N ASN A 66 -6.59 6.32 -4.79
CA ASN A 66 -7.62 7.28 -5.15
C ASN A 66 -8.67 7.36 -4.02
N CYS A 67 -9.25 8.54 -3.81
CA CYS A 67 -10.39 8.74 -2.92
C CYS A 67 -11.34 9.72 -3.60
N VAL A 68 -12.63 9.39 -3.64
CA VAL A 68 -13.65 10.25 -4.26
C VAL A 68 -13.87 11.53 -3.45
N ASP A 69 -13.64 11.47 -2.13
CA ASP A 69 -14.05 12.53 -1.22
C ASP A 69 -12.96 13.59 -0.98
N CYS A 70 -11.74 13.19 -0.60
CA CYS A 70 -10.69 14.15 -0.26
C CYS A 70 -9.25 13.59 -0.31
N LEU A 71 -8.29 14.52 -0.42
CA LEU A 71 -6.85 14.26 -0.47
C LEU A 71 -6.28 13.75 0.87
N ASP A 72 -6.84 14.18 2.00
CA ASP A 72 -6.31 13.75 3.31
C ASP A 72 -6.39 12.24 3.50
N ARG A 73 -7.46 11.62 2.99
CA ARG A 73 -7.64 10.16 3.06
C ARG A 73 -6.66 9.41 2.18
N THR A 74 -6.32 9.97 1.00
CA THR A 74 -5.27 9.37 0.16
C THR A 74 -3.93 9.46 0.87
N ASN A 75 -3.62 10.59 1.51
CA ASN A 75 -2.37 10.77 2.25
C ASN A 75 -2.24 9.76 3.39
N VAL A 76 -3.30 9.56 4.18
CA VAL A 76 -3.31 8.58 5.28
C VAL A 76 -2.96 7.16 4.77
N VAL A 77 -3.57 6.72 3.67
CA VAL A 77 -3.30 5.38 3.10
C VAL A 77 -1.88 5.31 2.52
N GLN A 78 -1.44 6.35 1.80
CA GLN A 78 -0.08 6.41 1.25
C GLN A 78 0.99 6.37 2.36
N THR A 79 0.79 7.10 3.45
CA THR A 79 1.69 7.08 4.62
C THR A 79 1.72 5.70 5.27
N ALA A 80 0.59 5.01 5.38
CA ALA A 80 0.55 3.66 5.95
C ALA A 80 1.34 2.64 5.09
N ILE A 81 1.20 2.70 3.76
CA ILE A 81 1.99 1.87 2.83
C ILE A 81 3.48 2.20 2.95
N ALA A 82 3.84 3.49 2.92
CA ALA A 82 5.22 3.95 3.02
C ALA A 82 5.89 3.48 4.32
N ARG A 83 5.16 3.49 5.45
CA ARG A 83 5.66 3.01 6.73
C ARG A 83 6.05 1.53 6.67
N ILE A 84 5.24 0.68 6.03
CA ILE A 84 5.54 -0.76 5.88
C ILE A 84 6.79 -0.99 5.02
N VAL A 85 6.94 -0.24 3.92
CA VAL A 85 8.14 -0.31 3.08
C VAL A 85 9.36 0.14 3.88
N MET A 86 9.27 1.24 4.61
CA MET A 86 10.37 1.76 5.45
C MET A 86 10.77 0.78 6.56
N GLU A 87 9.81 0.16 7.25
CA GLU A 87 10.09 -0.89 8.23
C GLU A 87 10.81 -2.09 7.60
N THR A 88 10.46 -2.45 6.36
CA THR A 88 11.13 -3.52 5.63
C THR A 88 12.56 -3.13 5.26
N GLN A 89 12.80 -1.88 4.89
CA GLN A 89 14.14 -1.35 4.58
C GLN A 89 15.06 -1.32 5.79
N VAL A 90 14.54 -0.94 6.97
CA VAL A 90 15.34 -0.82 8.20
C VAL A 90 15.66 -2.18 8.84
N ARG A 91 14.85 -3.20 8.57
CA ARG A 91 15.05 -4.56 9.09
C ARG A 91 16.01 -5.41 8.26
N GLN A 92 16.43 -4.91 7.09
CA GLN A 92 17.51 -5.52 6.29
C GLN A 92 18.87 -5.18 6.88
#